data_AF-A0A1L7WU89-F1
#
_entry.id   AF-A0A1L7WU89-F1
#
_cell.length_a   1.000
_cell.length_b   1.000
_cell.length_c   1.000
_cell.angle_alpha   90.00
_cell.angle_beta   90.00
_cell.angle_gamma   90.00
#
_symmetry.space_group_name_H-M   'P 1'
#
loop_
_entity.id
_entity.type
_entity.pdbx_description
1 polymer ?
#
loop_
_entity_poly.entity_id
_entity_poly.type
_entity_poly.pdbx_seq_one_letter_code
_entity_poly.pdbx_strand_id
1 'polypeptide(L)'
;MADKQDIAHMELENYPTKKFVSVEDAETAEALANYVPGTDAEKKLLRKIDLRLMPILWIMYILNYVDRTNIGNAKIAGMSKDLDLDDSRYAWALSIFFIGYLIMEVPSNMILSRSRPSIFLPSIMLVWGALSAAMASIHTYGALMAFRFVLGCIESGFFPGVLYLLSCWYKPAEIGKRFAIFYSAAVLSGAFGGLLAGAITGNLADAHGIDAWRWLFIIEGVATVGVSIIAKFILLDFPSTSPALSLEERQLATIRLLAAGMESGSHDPNNRLTHWQAFKAAVCDYRTFLFMLLFVLDVGAGTISYFIPTITLTLGYKGTTAQYMTVPVYVVATVCLNIAAYSADKLQERRWHVTAALAVGFIASIVCVAVTHPVVRYAMLCFVAAGIWTALPLILAWTSGIINMPAEKRAICLAMVNAVGNLSSVYGSRIWPSTTAPHYTLGWAVTAAFLGGGAVIAALIPVVLKAIPHYVTRAERELQERKEAAGIQAQTDEA
;
A
#
# COMPACT_ATOMS: atom_id res chain seq x y z
N MET A 1 10.55 19.59 53.69
CA MET A 1 11.57 19.16 52.73
C MET A 1 11.87 17.70 53.04
N ALA A 2 11.26 16.81 52.27
CA ALA A 2 11.45 15.37 52.32
C ALA A 2 11.62 14.91 50.87
N ASP A 3 12.53 13.97 50.70
CA ASP A 3 13.36 13.75 49.53
C ASP A 3 12.67 12.96 48.42
N LYS A 4 12.98 13.29 47.16
CA LYS A 4 12.51 12.62 45.94
C LYS A 4 13.72 12.11 45.17
N GLN A 5 14.43 11.11 45.71
CA GLN A 5 15.58 10.51 45.02
C GLN A 5 15.69 8.98 45.10
N ASP A 6 14.71 8.26 45.63
CA ASP A 6 14.79 6.79 45.82
C ASP A 6 13.84 5.95 44.93
N ILE A 7 13.93 6.10 43.59
CA ILE A 7 13.40 5.07 42.65
C ILE A 7 14.36 4.87 41.47
N ALA A 8 15.66 4.83 41.76
CA ALA A 8 16.69 4.32 40.87
C ALA A 8 17.55 3.37 41.70
N HIS A 9 17.87 2.20 41.16
CA HIS A 9 18.53 1.07 41.82
C HIS A 9 17.59 0.09 42.54
N MET A 10 16.92 -0.74 41.75
CA MET A 10 16.58 -2.10 42.20
C MET A 10 17.27 -3.08 41.26
N GLU A 11 18.09 -3.91 41.87
CA GLU A 11 18.98 -4.92 41.31
C GLU A 11 18.25 -5.90 40.37
N LEU A 12 18.88 -6.23 39.24
CA LEU A 12 18.68 -7.52 38.58
C LEU A 12 20.05 -8.13 38.31
N GLU A 13 20.18 -9.35 38.79
CA GLU A 13 21.38 -10.12 39.07
C GLU A 13 22.25 -10.47 37.84
N ASN A 14 23.52 -10.66 38.15
CA ASN A 14 24.56 -11.27 37.32
C ASN A 14 24.13 -12.57 36.64
N TYR A 15 24.16 -12.61 35.31
CA TYR A 15 24.28 -13.84 34.52
C TYR A 15 25.58 -13.81 33.69
N PRO A 16 26.31 -14.93 33.54
CA PRO A 16 27.63 -14.93 32.92
C PRO A 16 27.50 -14.71 31.40
N THR A 17 28.00 -13.58 30.92
CA THR A 17 28.22 -13.29 29.50
C THR A 17 29.28 -14.22 28.91
N LYS A 18 28.87 -15.37 28.38
CA LYS A 18 29.66 -16.08 27.36
C LYS A 18 29.26 -15.53 25.98
N LYS A 19 30.03 -14.56 25.48
CA LYS A 19 30.00 -14.14 24.07
C LYS A 19 30.52 -15.29 23.21
N PHE A 20 29.60 -16.09 22.67
CA PHE A 20 29.87 -16.86 21.46
C PHE A 20 29.35 -16.03 20.29
N VAL A 21 30.24 -15.33 19.60
CA VAL A 21 29.94 -14.84 18.24
C VAL A 21 29.79 -16.10 17.39
N SER A 22 28.62 -16.32 16.79
CA SER A 22 28.40 -17.52 15.98
C SER A 22 29.28 -17.44 14.73
N VAL A 23 29.71 -18.59 14.18
CA VAL A 23 30.55 -18.62 12.97
C VAL A 23 29.86 -17.94 11.78
N GLU A 24 28.52 -17.97 11.74
CA GLU A 24 27.69 -17.26 10.75
C GLU A 24 27.80 -15.73 10.86
N ASP A 25 27.96 -15.19 12.08
CA ASP A 25 28.12 -13.74 12.29
C ASP A 25 29.49 -13.24 11.81
N ALA A 26 30.53 -14.05 11.95
CA ALA A 26 31.89 -13.71 11.50
C ALA A 26 32.01 -13.70 9.97
N GLU A 27 31.47 -14.72 9.29
CA GLU A 27 31.43 -14.76 7.82
C GLU A 27 30.57 -13.63 7.24
N THR A 28 29.44 -13.31 7.89
CA THR A 28 28.58 -12.19 7.47
C THR A 28 29.30 -10.86 7.65
N ALA A 29 30.05 -10.67 8.74
CA ALA A 29 30.82 -9.45 8.99
C ALA A 29 31.96 -9.27 7.96
N GLU A 30 32.68 -10.35 7.62
CA GLU A 30 33.71 -10.32 6.57
C GLU A 30 33.11 -10.01 5.19
N ALA A 31 31.97 -10.63 4.85
CA ALA A 31 31.29 -10.38 3.60
C ALA A 31 30.73 -8.94 3.50
N LEU A 32 30.32 -8.35 4.64
CA LEU A 32 29.91 -6.95 4.74
C LEU A 32 31.11 -6.01 4.52
N ALA A 33 32.27 -6.33 5.11
CA ALA A 33 33.50 -5.54 4.95
C ALA A 33 34.01 -5.53 3.50
N ASN A 34 33.81 -6.63 2.78
CA ASN A 34 34.22 -6.79 1.38
C ASN A 34 33.14 -6.37 0.36
N TYR A 35 31.98 -5.87 0.81
CA TYR A 35 30.88 -5.50 -0.09
C TYR A 35 31.19 -4.21 -0.87
N VAL A 36 31.15 -4.31 -2.20
CA VAL A 36 31.28 -3.17 -3.11
C VAL A 36 29.91 -2.86 -3.75
N PRO A 37 29.33 -1.68 -3.48
CA PRO A 37 28.06 -1.27 -4.10
C PRO A 37 28.17 -1.10 -5.62
N GLY A 38 27.12 -1.49 -6.35
CA GLY A 38 26.96 -1.15 -7.77
C GLY A 38 27.75 -2.02 -8.75
N THR A 39 28.25 -3.17 -8.30
CA THR A 39 28.89 -4.18 -9.16
C THR A 39 27.94 -4.69 -10.25
N ASP A 40 28.50 -5.21 -11.34
CA ASP A 40 27.67 -5.78 -12.42
C ASP A 40 26.88 -7.02 -11.96
N ALA A 41 27.43 -7.77 -11.00
CA ALA A 41 26.72 -8.85 -10.32
C ALA A 41 25.48 -8.34 -9.58
N GLU A 42 25.59 -7.23 -8.84
CA GLU A 42 24.46 -6.62 -8.13
C GLU A 42 23.39 -6.10 -9.11
N LYS A 43 23.80 -5.43 -10.20
CA LYS A 43 22.86 -4.95 -11.23
C LYS A 43 22.11 -6.11 -11.91
N LYS A 44 22.82 -7.21 -12.19
CA LYS A 44 22.22 -8.43 -12.79
C LYS A 44 21.24 -9.08 -11.82
N LEU A 45 21.59 -9.17 -10.54
CA LEU A 45 20.72 -9.66 -9.47
C LEU A 45 19.46 -8.80 -9.35
N LEU A 46 19.59 -7.47 -9.31
CA LEU A 46 18.45 -6.55 -9.24
C LEU A 46 17.50 -6.72 -10.43
N ARG A 47 18.02 -6.80 -11.66
CA ARG A 47 17.19 -7.05 -12.86
C ARG A 47 16.46 -8.39 -12.77
N LYS A 48 17.10 -9.43 -12.26
CA LYS A 48 16.48 -10.76 -12.08
C LYS A 48 15.35 -10.72 -11.05
N ILE A 49 15.53 -9.99 -9.96
CA ILE A 49 14.49 -9.78 -8.93
C ILE A 49 13.34 -8.96 -9.52
N ASP A 50 13.65 -7.85 -10.18
CA ASP A 50 12.66 -6.95 -10.81
C ASP A 50 11.78 -7.71 -11.83
N LEU A 51 12.39 -8.49 -12.72
CA LEU A 51 11.68 -9.25 -13.75
C LEU A 51 10.78 -10.37 -13.18
N ARG A 52 11.09 -10.88 -11.98
CA ARG A 52 10.27 -11.91 -11.33
C ARG A 52 9.17 -11.32 -10.46
N LEU A 53 9.48 -10.28 -9.67
CA LEU A 53 8.52 -9.69 -8.74
C LEU A 53 7.60 -8.67 -9.41
N MET A 54 8.12 -7.72 -10.17
CA MET A 54 7.33 -6.56 -10.59
C MET A 54 6.18 -6.91 -11.54
N PRO A 55 6.37 -7.70 -12.62
CA PRO A 55 5.28 -8.02 -13.54
C PRO A 55 4.15 -8.79 -12.87
N ILE A 56 4.47 -9.82 -12.07
CA ILE A 56 3.45 -10.64 -11.43
C ILE A 56 2.69 -9.85 -10.37
N LEU A 57 3.38 -9.08 -9.53
CA LEU A 57 2.74 -8.23 -8.52
C LEU A 57 1.84 -7.18 -9.17
N TRP A 58 2.27 -6.60 -10.29
CA TRP A 58 1.48 -5.63 -11.05
C TRP A 58 0.19 -6.25 -11.59
N ILE A 59 0.26 -7.44 -12.22
CA ILE A 59 -0.94 -8.15 -12.70
C ILE A 59 -1.86 -8.53 -11.54
N MET A 60 -1.31 -9.06 -10.44
CA MET A 60 -2.09 -9.41 -9.26
C MET A 60 -2.83 -8.19 -8.70
N TYR A 61 -2.20 -7.01 -8.72
CA TYR A 61 -2.82 -5.78 -8.22
C TYR A 61 -3.86 -5.18 -9.16
N ILE A 62 -3.70 -5.34 -10.48
CA ILE A 62 -4.77 -5.02 -11.44
C ILE A 62 -6.01 -5.85 -11.12
N LEU A 63 -5.86 -7.17 -11.02
CA LEU A 63 -6.98 -8.07 -10.75
C LEU A 63 -7.63 -7.78 -9.40
N ASN A 64 -6.82 -7.52 -8.37
CA ASN A 64 -7.30 -7.07 -7.08
C ASN A 64 -8.20 -5.82 -7.16
N TYR A 65 -7.78 -4.78 -7.90
CA TYR A 65 -8.59 -3.57 -8.04
C TYR A 65 -9.80 -3.75 -8.95
N VAL A 66 -9.69 -4.58 -9.99
CA VAL A 66 -10.81 -4.94 -10.86
C VAL A 66 -11.90 -5.63 -10.02
N ASP A 67 -11.56 -6.67 -9.25
CA ASP A 67 -12.48 -7.37 -8.35
C ASP A 67 -13.17 -6.38 -7.37
N ARG A 68 -12.40 -5.44 -6.80
CA ARG A 68 -12.90 -4.44 -5.84
C ARG A 68 -13.92 -3.48 -6.45
N THR A 69 -13.65 -3.02 -7.67
CA THR A 69 -14.50 -2.05 -8.39
C THR A 69 -15.67 -2.72 -9.12
N ASN A 70 -15.61 -4.04 -9.32
CA ASN A 70 -16.58 -4.80 -10.10
C ASN A 70 -18.04 -4.66 -9.60
N ILE A 71 -18.29 -4.55 -8.30
CA ILE A 71 -19.67 -4.33 -7.81
C ILE A 71 -20.30 -3.03 -8.31
N GLY A 72 -19.49 -2.03 -8.67
CA GLY A 72 -19.95 -0.82 -9.35
C GLY A 72 -20.57 -1.16 -10.70
N ASN A 73 -19.84 -1.95 -11.48
CA ASN A 73 -20.26 -2.43 -12.79
C ASN A 73 -21.45 -3.40 -12.70
N ALA A 74 -21.42 -4.32 -11.74
CA ALA A 74 -22.49 -5.27 -11.47
C ALA A 74 -23.82 -4.58 -11.12
N LYS A 75 -23.78 -3.47 -10.35
CA LYS A 75 -24.96 -2.64 -10.06
C LYS A 75 -25.69 -2.22 -11.34
N ILE A 76 -24.92 -1.74 -12.32
CA ILE A 76 -25.42 -1.28 -13.62
C ILE A 76 -25.88 -2.47 -14.47
N ALA A 77 -25.19 -3.60 -14.38
CA ALA A 77 -25.47 -4.83 -15.13
C ALA A 77 -26.64 -5.67 -14.60
N GLY A 78 -27.48 -5.14 -13.70
CA GLY A 78 -28.73 -5.78 -13.25
C GLY A 78 -28.75 -6.25 -11.79
N MET A 79 -27.60 -6.29 -11.10
CA MET A 79 -27.49 -6.80 -9.72
C MET A 79 -28.42 -6.06 -8.73
N SER A 80 -28.64 -4.75 -8.94
CA SER A 80 -29.54 -3.96 -8.09
C SER A 80 -30.99 -4.45 -8.14
N LYS A 81 -31.46 -4.93 -9.29
CA LYS A 81 -32.83 -5.43 -9.46
C LYS A 81 -32.96 -6.82 -8.84
N ASP A 82 -31.98 -7.69 -9.09
CA ASP A 82 -32.04 -9.09 -8.65
C ASP A 82 -31.90 -9.26 -7.14
N LEU A 83 -31.18 -8.35 -6.47
CA LEU A 83 -30.92 -8.40 -5.03
C LEU A 83 -31.69 -7.34 -4.23
N ASP A 84 -32.60 -6.61 -4.88
CA ASP A 84 -33.40 -5.54 -4.26
C ASP A 84 -32.50 -4.52 -3.51
N LEU A 85 -31.49 -4.00 -4.22
CA LEU A 85 -30.52 -3.06 -3.65
C LEU A 85 -31.00 -1.63 -3.88
N ASP A 86 -31.55 -1.03 -2.83
CA ASP A 86 -31.65 0.43 -2.71
C ASP A 86 -30.26 1.07 -2.50
N ASP A 87 -30.19 2.40 -2.55
CA ASP A 87 -28.92 3.12 -2.40
C ASP A 87 -28.27 2.93 -1.02
N SER A 88 -29.06 2.73 0.04
CA SER A 88 -28.57 2.49 1.40
C SER A 88 -27.96 1.10 1.53
N ARG A 89 -28.65 0.07 1.07
CA ARG A 89 -28.19 -1.33 1.01
C ARG A 89 -26.93 -1.45 0.17
N TYR A 90 -26.90 -0.79 -0.98
CA TYR A 90 -25.71 -0.76 -1.83
C TYR A 90 -24.51 -0.10 -1.12
N ALA A 91 -24.71 1.03 -0.45
CA ALA A 91 -23.65 1.70 0.31
C ALA A 91 -23.13 0.85 1.48
N TRP A 92 -24.01 0.11 2.17
CA TRP A 92 -23.61 -0.84 3.20
C TRP A 92 -22.83 -2.04 2.64
N ALA A 93 -23.22 -2.57 1.47
CA ALA A 93 -22.49 -3.64 0.78
C ALA A 93 -21.07 -3.21 0.35
N LEU A 94 -20.86 -1.92 0.07
CA LEU A 94 -19.53 -1.35 -0.14
C LEU A 94 -18.75 -1.21 1.19
N SER A 95 -19.40 -0.67 2.22
CA SER A 95 -18.75 -0.33 3.48
C SER A 95 -18.30 -1.56 4.28
N ILE A 96 -19.10 -2.64 4.28
CA ILE A 96 -18.81 -3.85 5.06
C ILE A 96 -17.52 -4.55 4.62
N PHE A 97 -17.16 -4.44 3.34
CA PHE A 97 -15.89 -4.90 2.81
C PHE A 97 -14.71 -4.22 3.51
N PHE A 98 -14.76 -2.88 3.63
CA PHE A 98 -13.70 -2.12 4.28
C PHE A 98 -13.62 -2.36 5.79
N ILE A 99 -14.74 -2.72 6.44
CA ILE A 99 -14.74 -3.12 7.85
C ILE A 99 -13.94 -4.42 8.03
N GLY A 100 -14.22 -5.45 7.21
CA GLY A 100 -13.45 -6.70 7.23
C GLY A 100 -11.98 -6.47 6.89
N TYR A 101 -11.73 -5.61 5.91
CA TYR A 101 -10.38 -5.21 5.50
C TYR A 101 -9.58 -4.62 6.66
N LEU A 102 -10.14 -3.60 7.34
CA LEU A 102 -9.51 -2.92 8.47
C LEU A 102 -9.13 -3.87 9.61
N ILE A 103 -10.02 -4.80 9.95
CA ILE A 103 -9.84 -5.71 11.08
C ILE A 103 -8.71 -6.71 10.80
N MET A 104 -8.64 -7.23 9.58
CA MET A 104 -7.74 -8.33 9.23
C MET A 104 -6.40 -7.89 8.64
N GLU A 105 -6.23 -6.60 8.32
CA GLU A 105 -5.01 -6.10 7.70
C GLU A 105 -3.76 -6.27 8.58
N VAL A 106 -3.86 -5.88 9.87
CA VAL A 106 -2.75 -6.06 10.82
C VAL A 106 -2.50 -7.55 11.11
N PRO A 107 -3.51 -8.37 11.48
CA PRO A 107 -3.32 -9.81 11.68
C PRO A 107 -2.73 -10.54 10.48
N SER A 108 -3.19 -10.26 9.27
CA SER A 108 -2.70 -10.92 8.06
C SER A 108 -1.23 -10.59 7.80
N ASN A 109 -0.79 -9.34 8.01
CA ASN A 109 0.62 -8.99 7.81
C ASN A 109 1.52 -9.55 8.94
N MET A 110 0.98 -9.72 10.14
CA MET A 110 1.66 -10.47 11.21
C MET A 110 1.89 -11.93 10.77
N ILE A 111 0.92 -12.59 10.14
CA ILE A 111 1.09 -13.95 9.61
C ILE A 111 2.12 -13.96 8.45
N LEU A 112 2.09 -12.96 7.56
CA LEU A 112 3.05 -12.88 6.46
C LEU A 112 4.50 -12.76 6.96
N SER A 113 4.74 -12.01 8.03
CA SER A 113 6.09 -11.86 8.59
C SER A 113 6.77 -13.20 8.97
N ARG A 114 5.97 -14.26 9.17
CA ARG A 114 6.45 -15.60 9.53
C ARG A 114 6.11 -16.69 8.52
N SER A 115 5.49 -16.35 7.40
CA SER A 115 5.14 -17.30 6.35
C SER A 115 5.91 -17.00 5.07
N ARG A 116 5.82 -17.91 4.09
CA ARG A 116 6.50 -17.78 2.80
C ARG A 116 5.68 -16.87 1.88
N PRO A 117 6.21 -15.71 1.43
CA PRO A 117 5.47 -14.83 0.54
C PRO A 117 4.98 -15.51 -0.75
N SER A 118 5.77 -16.42 -1.32
CA SER A 118 5.42 -17.20 -2.53
C SER A 118 4.21 -18.11 -2.36
N ILE A 119 3.85 -18.44 -1.11
CA ILE A 119 2.68 -19.26 -0.80
C ILE A 119 1.55 -18.36 -0.29
N PHE A 120 1.85 -17.45 0.63
CA PHE A 120 0.85 -16.65 1.32
C PHE A 120 0.09 -15.71 0.37
N LEU A 121 0.81 -14.86 -0.40
CA LEU A 121 0.16 -13.88 -1.29
C LEU A 121 -0.67 -14.58 -2.39
N PRO A 122 -0.17 -15.64 -3.07
CA PRO A 122 -0.97 -16.36 -4.05
C PRO A 122 -2.11 -17.19 -3.44
N SER A 123 -1.98 -17.67 -2.20
CA SER A 123 -3.07 -18.38 -1.51
C SER A 123 -4.22 -17.44 -1.16
N ILE A 124 -3.91 -16.23 -0.69
CA ILE A 124 -4.92 -15.18 -0.49
C ILE A 124 -5.61 -14.87 -1.82
N MET A 125 -4.84 -14.77 -2.92
CA MET A 125 -5.36 -14.58 -4.29
C MET A 125 -6.29 -15.67 -4.75
N LEU A 126 -5.91 -16.92 -4.50
CA LEU A 126 -6.73 -18.07 -4.84
C LEU A 126 -8.07 -18.02 -4.11
N VAL A 127 -8.04 -17.73 -2.79
CA VAL A 127 -9.25 -17.70 -1.96
C VAL A 127 -10.14 -16.52 -2.34
N TRP A 128 -9.61 -15.31 -2.51
CA TRP A 128 -10.44 -14.15 -2.88
C TRP A 128 -11.00 -14.29 -4.30
N GLY A 129 -10.23 -14.83 -5.25
CA GLY A 129 -10.70 -15.09 -6.61
C GLY A 129 -11.83 -16.12 -6.64
N ALA A 130 -11.69 -17.20 -5.87
CA ALA A 130 -12.74 -18.21 -5.72
C ALA A 130 -14.00 -17.64 -5.06
N LEU A 131 -13.85 -16.82 -4.01
CA LEU A 131 -14.98 -16.13 -3.38
C LEU A 131 -15.65 -15.15 -4.34
N SER A 132 -14.87 -14.42 -5.13
CA SER A 132 -15.40 -13.48 -6.14
C SER A 132 -16.20 -14.22 -7.20
N ALA A 133 -15.71 -15.33 -7.73
CA ALA A 133 -16.48 -16.18 -8.65
C ALA A 133 -17.75 -16.74 -7.99
N ALA A 134 -17.67 -17.16 -6.73
CA ALA A 134 -18.82 -17.67 -5.99
C ALA A 134 -19.89 -16.60 -5.71
N MET A 135 -19.54 -15.30 -5.71
CA MET A 135 -20.52 -14.22 -5.59
C MET A 135 -21.54 -14.21 -6.74
N ALA A 136 -21.21 -14.78 -7.89
CA ALA A 136 -22.15 -14.94 -9.00
C ALA A 136 -23.35 -15.85 -8.66
N SER A 137 -23.28 -16.64 -7.58
CA SER A 137 -24.33 -17.55 -7.15
C SER A 137 -25.29 -16.97 -6.09
N ILE A 138 -25.09 -15.72 -5.67
CA ILE A 138 -25.93 -15.12 -4.62
C ILE A 138 -27.31 -14.73 -5.17
N HIS A 139 -28.31 -14.81 -4.29
CA HIS A 139 -29.70 -14.45 -4.59
C HIS A 139 -30.31 -13.52 -3.53
N THR A 140 -29.57 -13.17 -2.46
CA THR A 140 -30.08 -12.35 -1.37
C THR A 140 -29.08 -11.29 -0.93
N TYR A 141 -29.59 -10.16 -0.42
CA TYR A 141 -28.77 -9.10 0.17
C TYR A 141 -27.93 -9.59 1.35
N GLY A 142 -28.47 -10.46 2.20
CA GLY A 142 -27.73 -11.02 3.34
C GLY A 142 -26.50 -11.83 2.88
N ALA A 143 -26.64 -12.63 1.83
CA ALA A 143 -25.52 -13.35 1.23
C ALA A 143 -24.47 -12.38 0.66
N LEU A 144 -24.90 -11.32 -0.04
CA LEU A 144 -24.00 -10.28 -0.52
C LEU A 144 -23.17 -9.68 0.63
N MET A 145 -23.80 -9.29 1.73
CA MET A 145 -23.11 -8.72 2.89
C MET A 145 -22.08 -9.68 3.50
N ALA A 146 -22.45 -10.96 3.65
CA ALA A 146 -21.56 -11.98 4.20
C ALA A 146 -20.34 -12.23 3.29
N PHE A 147 -20.57 -12.43 1.98
CA PHE A 147 -19.47 -12.61 1.02
C PHE A 147 -18.56 -11.39 0.99
N ARG A 148 -19.11 -10.17 1.02
CA ARG A 148 -18.31 -8.93 1.03
C ARG A 148 -17.47 -8.76 2.27
N PHE A 149 -18.01 -9.09 3.43
CA PHE A 149 -17.25 -9.05 4.68
C PHE A 149 -16.08 -10.04 4.64
N VAL A 150 -16.34 -11.29 4.26
CA VAL A 150 -15.30 -12.33 4.16
C VAL A 150 -14.25 -11.99 3.10
N LEU A 151 -14.67 -11.46 1.95
CA LEU A 151 -13.77 -10.99 0.90
C LEU A 151 -12.83 -9.90 1.44
N GLY A 152 -13.36 -8.91 2.16
CA GLY A 152 -12.57 -7.86 2.80
C GLY A 152 -11.55 -8.43 3.80
N CYS A 153 -11.97 -9.39 4.63
CA CYS A 153 -11.09 -10.08 5.57
C CYS A 153 -9.90 -10.77 4.87
N ILE A 154 -10.17 -11.49 3.78
CA ILE A 154 -9.15 -12.22 3.03
C ILE A 154 -8.23 -11.26 2.27
N GLU A 155 -8.80 -10.31 1.53
CA GLU A 155 -8.06 -9.40 0.66
C GLU A 155 -7.14 -8.42 1.42
N SER A 156 -7.44 -8.17 2.70
CA SER A 156 -6.68 -7.29 3.59
C SER A 156 -5.17 -7.54 3.60
N GLY A 157 -4.75 -8.80 3.51
CA GLY A 157 -3.34 -9.17 3.58
C GLY A 157 -2.54 -8.95 2.31
N PHE A 158 -3.21 -8.70 1.17
CA PHE A 158 -2.53 -8.64 -0.11
C PHE A 158 -1.68 -7.36 -0.24
N PHE A 159 -2.30 -6.18 -0.20
CA PHE A 159 -1.60 -4.91 -0.42
C PHE A 159 -0.45 -4.65 0.57
N PRO A 160 -0.68 -4.62 1.91
CA PRO A 160 0.41 -4.44 2.87
C PRO A 160 1.44 -5.56 2.80
N GLY A 161 1.02 -6.77 2.41
CA GLY A 161 1.91 -7.90 2.25
C GLY A 161 2.87 -7.76 1.07
N VAL A 162 2.41 -7.20 -0.05
CA VAL A 162 3.27 -6.84 -1.18
C VAL A 162 4.23 -5.73 -0.79
N LEU A 163 3.77 -4.68 -0.09
CA LEU A 163 4.64 -3.61 0.39
C LEU A 163 5.74 -4.15 1.32
N TYR A 164 5.38 -5.04 2.23
CA TYR A 164 6.32 -5.70 3.11
C TYR A 164 7.33 -6.56 2.33
N LEU A 165 6.86 -7.40 1.39
CA LEU A 165 7.72 -8.21 0.53
C LEU A 165 8.74 -7.34 -0.23
N LEU A 166 8.28 -6.28 -0.87
CA LEU A 166 9.15 -5.34 -1.59
C LEU A 166 10.13 -4.65 -0.62
N SER A 167 9.71 -4.29 0.59
CA SER A 167 10.60 -3.72 1.62
C SER A 167 11.69 -4.69 2.07
N CYS A 168 11.46 -5.99 1.97
CA CYS A 168 12.46 -7.01 2.27
C CYS A 168 13.42 -7.27 1.11
N TRP A 169 13.14 -6.79 -0.10
CA TRP A 169 14.01 -6.99 -1.27
C TRP A 169 14.80 -5.75 -1.65
N TYR A 170 14.28 -4.54 -1.43
CA TYR A 170 14.88 -3.32 -1.98
C TYR A 170 15.45 -2.40 -0.90
N LYS A 171 16.56 -1.74 -1.25
CA LYS A 171 17.15 -0.70 -0.41
C LYS A 171 16.22 0.52 -0.33
N PRO A 172 16.34 1.38 0.71
CA PRO A 172 15.59 2.63 0.76
C PRO A 172 15.74 3.42 -0.53
N ALA A 173 16.94 3.52 -1.09
CA ALA A 173 17.22 4.22 -2.35
C ALA A 173 16.50 3.67 -3.61
N GLU A 174 15.86 2.51 -3.50
CA GLU A 174 15.45 1.68 -4.62
C GLU A 174 13.95 1.37 -4.62
N ILE A 175 13.30 1.50 -3.45
CA ILE A 175 11.96 0.99 -3.22
C ILE A 175 10.87 1.90 -3.78
N GLY A 176 11.09 3.22 -3.83
CA GLY A 176 10.08 4.21 -4.22
C GLY A 176 9.60 4.01 -5.65
N LYS A 177 10.51 3.86 -6.61
CA LYS A 177 10.18 3.60 -8.03
C LYS A 177 9.40 2.29 -8.22
N ARG A 178 9.66 1.28 -7.37
CA ARG A 178 8.98 -0.02 -7.46
C ARG A 178 7.61 0.03 -6.81
N PHE A 179 7.46 0.77 -5.72
CA PHE A 179 6.14 1.09 -5.17
C PHE A 179 5.30 1.87 -6.18
N ALA A 180 5.90 2.84 -6.89
CA ALA A 180 5.20 3.59 -7.92
C ALA A 180 4.78 2.73 -9.13
N ILE A 181 5.67 1.88 -9.64
CA ILE A 181 5.33 0.93 -10.71
C ILE A 181 4.22 0.01 -10.23
N PHE A 182 4.34 -0.59 -9.05
CA PHE A 182 3.28 -1.44 -8.48
C PHE A 182 1.96 -0.67 -8.36
N TYR A 183 1.98 0.53 -7.77
CA TYR A 183 0.78 1.32 -7.54
C TYR A 183 0.11 1.80 -8.84
N SER A 184 0.87 1.97 -9.92
CA SER A 184 0.30 2.31 -11.23
C SER A 184 -0.71 1.28 -11.74
N ALA A 185 -0.64 0.02 -11.31
CA ALA A 185 -1.65 -0.98 -11.63
C ALA A 185 -3.04 -0.58 -11.09
N ALA A 186 -3.13 -0.03 -9.87
CA ALA A 186 -4.40 0.44 -9.32
C ALA A 186 -4.94 1.69 -10.04
N VAL A 187 -4.04 2.56 -10.51
CA VAL A 187 -4.45 3.77 -11.26
C VAL A 187 -4.97 3.38 -12.65
N LEU A 188 -4.34 2.39 -13.29
CA LEU A 188 -4.72 1.93 -14.64
C LEU A 188 -5.86 0.91 -14.63
N SER A 189 -6.05 0.14 -13.57
CA SER A 189 -7.11 -0.88 -13.45
C SER A 189 -8.51 -0.30 -13.62
N GLY A 190 -8.73 0.96 -13.22
CA GLY A 190 -10.00 1.67 -13.43
C GLY A 190 -10.40 1.74 -14.90
N ALA A 191 -9.43 1.87 -15.82
CA ALA A 191 -9.70 1.85 -17.26
C ALA A 191 -10.03 0.43 -17.76
N PHE A 192 -9.34 -0.59 -17.26
CA PHE A 192 -9.56 -2.00 -17.65
C PHE A 192 -10.91 -2.54 -17.15
N GLY A 193 -11.30 -2.23 -15.91
CA GLY A 193 -12.54 -2.72 -15.32
C GLY A 193 -13.79 -2.25 -16.08
N GLY A 194 -13.82 -0.99 -16.53
CA GLY A 194 -14.92 -0.46 -17.33
C GLY A 194 -15.02 -1.10 -18.72
N LEU A 195 -13.88 -1.35 -19.38
CA LEU A 195 -13.84 -2.01 -20.69
C LEU A 195 -14.33 -3.47 -20.62
N LEU A 196 -13.86 -4.21 -19.62
CA LEU A 196 -14.26 -5.60 -19.39
C LEU A 196 -15.77 -5.69 -19.11
N ALA A 197 -16.28 -4.80 -18.24
CA ALA A 197 -17.70 -4.76 -17.93
C ALA A 197 -18.57 -4.43 -19.14
N GLY A 198 -18.16 -3.46 -19.96
CA GLY A 198 -18.84 -3.14 -21.22
C GLY A 198 -18.85 -4.31 -22.21
N ALA A 199 -17.73 -5.02 -22.33
CA ALA A 199 -17.65 -6.18 -23.23
C ALA A 199 -18.54 -7.35 -22.77
N ILE A 200 -18.62 -7.61 -21.47
CA ILE A 200 -19.44 -8.68 -20.90
C ILE A 200 -20.93 -8.34 -20.99
N THR A 201 -21.32 -7.13 -20.59
CA THR A 201 -22.73 -6.68 -20.69
C THR A 201 -23.21 -6.61 -22.14
N GLY A 202 -22.34 -6.27 -23.09
CA GLY A 202 -22.70 -6.20 -24.51
C GLY A 202 -22.82 -7.54 -25.23
N ASN A 203 -22.05 -8.57 -24.83
CA ASN A 203 -21.93 -9.82 -25.59
C ASN A 203 -22.34 -11.08 -24.83
N LEU A 204 -22.37 -11.05 -23.50
CA LEU A 204 -22.65 -12.21 -22.63
C LEU A 204 -23.90 -12.03 -21.77
N ALA A 205 -24.65 -10.93 -21.91
CA ALA A 205 -25.95 -10.80 -21.26
C ALA A 205 -26.86 -11.96 -21.70
N ASP A 206 -27.45 -12.64 -20.71
CA ASP A 206 -28.32 -13.81 -20.87
C ASP A 206 -27.69 -15.02 -21.57
N ALA A 207 -26.37 -14.99 -21.82
CA ALA A 207 -25.65 -16.14 -22.34
C ALA A 207 -25.74 -17.29 -21.31
N HIS A 208 -26.21 -18.45 -21.78
CA HIS A 208 -26.50 -19.62 -20.94
C HIS A 208 -27.54 -19.38 -19.83
N GLY A 209 -28.39 -18.35 -19.94
CA GLY A 209 -29.39 -18.02 -18.92
C GLY A 209 -28.80 -17.41 -17.64
N ILE A 210 -27.59 -16.84 -17.75
CA ILE A 210 -26.88 -16.19 -16.65
C ILE A 210 -26.88 -14.68 -16.89
N ASP A 211 -27.29 -13.92 -15.86
CA ASP A 211 -27.33 -12.46 -15.93
C ASP A 211 -25.93 -11.87 -16.16
N ALA A 212 -25.85 -10.75 -16.86
CA ALA A 212 -24.58 -10.11 -17.21
C ALA A 212 -23.69 -9.83 -15.98
N TRP A 213 -24.29 -9.41 -14.85
CA TRP A 213 -23.54 -9.12 -13.63
C TRP A 213 -22.91 -10.37 -13.00
N ARG A 214 -23.53 -11.55 -13.16
CA ARG A 214 -22.97 -12.83 -12.68
C ARG A 214 -21.76 -13.23 -13.53
N TRP A 215 -21.82 -13.02 -14.84
CA TRP A 215 -20.68 -13.24 -15.73
C TRP A 215 -19.46 -12.39 -15.37
N LEU A 216 -19.66 -11.15 -14.92
CA LEU A 216 -18.56 -10.30 -14.44
C LEU A 216 -17.79 -11.00 -13.31
N PHE A 217 -18.50 -11.45 -12.27
CA PHE A 217 -17.89 -12.12 -11.12
C PHE A 217 -17.24 -13.46 -11.49
N ILE A 218 -17.85 -14.24 -12.38
CA ILE A 218 -17.30 -15.52 -12.84
C ILE A 218 -15.99 -15.30 -13.60
N ILE A 219 -15.99 -14.43 -14.61
CA ILE A 219 -14.83 -14.24 -15.49
C ILE A 219 -13.65 -13.66 -14.71
N GLU A 220 -13.90 -12.61 -13.92
CA GLU A 220 -12.85 -11.97 -13.12
C GLU A 220 -12.32 -12.91 -12.04
N GLY A 221 -13.21 -13.57 -11.29
CA GLY A 221 -12.81 -14.52 -10.24
C GLY A 221 -12.00 -15.71 -10.77
N VAL A 222 -12.40 -16.30 -11.91
CA VAL A 222 -11.67 -17.41 -12.53
C VAL A 222 -10.32 -16.95 -13.08
N ALA A 223 -10.25 -15.77 -13.71
CA ALA A 223 -8.98 -15.20 -14.18
C ALA A 223 -8.02 -14.96 -13.00
N THR A 224 -8.53 -14.44 -11.88
CA THR A 224 -7.81 -14.25 -10.63
C THR A 224 -7.27 -15.57 -10.07
N VAL A 225 -8.06 -16.64 -10.04
CA VAL A 225 -7.59 -17.98 -9.62
C VAL A 225 -6.51 -18.51 -10.56
N GLY A 226 -6.66 -18.33 -11.88
CA GLY A 226 -5.63 -18.74 -12.85
C GLY A 226 -4.30 -18.04 -12.62
N VAL A 227 -4.33 -16.72 -12.44
CA VAL A 227 -3.12 -15.93 -12.14
C VAL A 227 -2.52 -16.29 -10.78
N SER A 228 -3.34 -16.62 -9.77
CA SER A 228 -2.84 -17.03 -8.45
C SER A 228 -1.99 -18.30 -8.53
N ILE A 229 -2.43 -19.28 -9.31
CA ILE A 229 -1.70 -20.54 -9.49
C ILE A 229 -0.36 -20.27 -10.16
N ILE A 230 -0.33 -19.41 -11.18
CA ILE A 230 0.90 -19.00 -11.86
C ILE A 230 1.82 -18.22 -10.90
N ALA A 231 1.26 -17.30 -10.11
CA ALA A 231 2.00 -16.45 -9.20
C ALA A 231 2.81 -17.26 -8.17
N LYS A 232 2.28 -18.39 -7.69
CA LYS A 232 2.98 -19.31 -6.79
C LYS A 232 4.34 -19.76 -7.32
N PHE A 233 4.49 -19.94 -8.64
CA PHE A 233 5.73 -20.42 -9.24
C PHE A 233 6.72 -19.30 -9.61
N ILE A 234 6.23 -18.07 -9.75
CA ILE A 234 7.04 -16.92 -10.18
C ILE A 234 7.54 -16.10 -8.98
N LEU A 235 6.70 -15.94 -7.95
CA LEU A 235 6.93 -15.04 -6.83
C LEU A 235 8.07 -15.54 -5.93
N LEU A 236 8.94 -14.62 -5.52
CA LEU A 236 10.11 -14.93 -4.70
C LEU A 236 9.74 -14.94 -3.21
N ASP A 237 10.38 -15.83 -2.45
CA ASP A 237 10.37 -15.77 -0.98
C ASP A 237 11.32 -14.67 -0.46
N PHE A 238 11.72 -14.71 0.81
CA PHE A 238 12.69 -13.76 1.35
C PHE A 238 14.08 -13.94 0.72
N PRO A 239 14.94 -12.90 0.75
CA PRO A 239 16.28 -12.93 0.16
C PRO A 239 17.12 -14.15 0.52
N SER A 240 17.04 -14.61 1.77
CA SER A 240 17.81 -15.76 2.29
C SER A 240 17.26 -17.12 1.86
N THR A 241 15.96 -17.24 1.61
CA THR A 241 15.28 -18.53 1.42
C THR A 241 14.79 -18.80 0.00
N SER A 242 14.86 -17.80 -0.88
CA SER A 242 14.29 -17.89 -2.22
C SER A 242 14.93 -18.97 -3.10
N PRO A 243 14.22 -20.08 -3.43
CA PRO A 243 14.79 -21.22 -4.18
C PRO A 243 15.23 -20.84 -5.60
N ALA A 244 14.67 -19.77 -6.14
CA ALA A 244 14.90 -19.24 -7.48
C ALA A 244 16.29 -18.62 -7.71
N LEU A 245 17.03 -18.34 -6.63
CA LEU A 245 18.36 -17.72 -6.68
C LEU A 245 19.45 -18.74 -6.30
N SER A 246 20.64 -18.59 -6.89
CA SER A 246 21.83 -19.33 -6.47
C SER A 246 22.27 -18.93 -5.07
N LEU A 247 23.12 -19.74 -4.42
CA LEU A 247 23.62 -19.41 -3.08
C LEU A 247 24.34 -18.06 -3.04
N GLU A 248 25.22 -17.81 -4.03
CA GLU A 248 25.93 -16.53 -4.19
C GLU A 248 24.97 -15.35 -4.37
N GLU A 249 23.92 -15.52 -5.18
CA GLU A 249 22.91 -14.48 -5.40
C GLU A 249 22.12 -14.17 -4.11
N ARG A 250 21.84 -15.17 -3.27
CA ARG A 250 21.16 -15.00 -1.97
C ARG A 250 22.06 -14.32 -0.94
N GLN A 251 23.33 -14.70 -0.89
CA GLN A 251 24.32 -14.04 -0.04
C GLN A 251 24.43 -12.56 -0.42
N LEU A 252 24.63 -12.27 -1.71
CA LEU A 252 24.68 -10.89 -2.22
C LEU A 252 23.38 -10.10 -1.95
N ALA A 253 22.21 -10.74 -2.10
CA ALA A 253 20.92 -10.12 -1.78
C ALA A 253 20.77 -9.77 -0.30
N THR A 254 21.31 -10.61 0.59
CA THR A 254 21.24 -10.39 2.05
C THR A 254 22.24 -9.32 2.48
N ILE A 255 23.49 -9.42 2.01
CA ILE A 255 24.58 -8.49 2.35
C ILE A 255 24.25 -7.05 1.93
N ARG A 256 23.70 -6.85 0.71
CA ARG A 256 23.37 -5.49 0.25
C ARG A 256 22.32 -4.79 1.13
N LEU A 257 21.41 -5.57 1.71
CA LEU A 257 20.33 -5.05 2.55
C LEU A 257 20.86 -4.75 3.94
N LEU A 258 21.66 -5.65 4.50
CA LEU A 258 22.37 -5.42 5.75
C LEU A 258 23.28 -4.19 5.66
N ALA A 259 24.02 -4.02 4.57
CA ALA A 259 24.85 -2.84 4.32
C ALA A 259 24.04 -1.54 4.22
N ALA A 260 22.75 -1.62 3.87
CA ALA A 260 21.83 -0.48 3.85
C ALA A 260 21.04 -0.32 5.17
N GLY A 261 21.46 -1.00 6.25
CA GLY A 261 20.77 -0.96 7.54
C GLY A 261 19.35 -1.51 7.47
N MET A 262 19.08 -2.47 6.59
CA MET A 262 17.77 -3.10 6.45
C MET A 262 17.83 -4.56 6.89
N GLU A 263 16.90 -4.97 7.74
CA GLU A 263 16.65 -6.38 7.96
C GLU A 263 15.63 -6.92 6.96
N SER A 264 16.04 -7.96 6.25
CA SER A 264 15.19 -8.82 5.45
C SER A 264 14.78 -10.02 6.28
N GLY A 265 13.53 -10.05 6.76
CA GLY A 265 12.89 -11.12 7.54
C GLY A 265 13.83 -12.24 8.01
N SER A 266 14.56 -12.01 9.10
CA SER A 266 15.58 -12.94 9.59
C SER A 266 14.93 -14.26 10.02
N HIS A 267 15.52 -15.40 9.65
CA HIS A 267 15.03 -16.72 10.07
C HIS A 267 15.56 -17.18 11.43
N ASP A 268 16.40 -16.38 12.09
CA ASP A 268 16.90 -16.68 13.43
C ASP A 268 15.75 -16.65 14.45
N PRO A 269 15.33 -17.81 15.00
CA PRO A 269 14.26 -17.88 15.98
C PRO A 269 14.57 -17.12 17.27
N ASN A 270 15.86 -16.90 17.58
CA ASN A 270 16.32 -16.26 18.80
C ASN A 270 16.35 -14.72 18.73
N ASN A 271 16.13 -14.15 17.54
CA ASN A 271 16.27 -12.71 17.29
C ASN A 271 14.98 -12.02 16.79
N ARG A 272 13.82 -12.69 16.91
CA ARG A 272 12.51 -12.16 16.50
C ARG A 272 11.71 -11.61 17.66
N LEU A 273 10.99 -10.52 17.42
CA LEU A 273 9.93 -10.10 18.34
C LEU A 273 8.75 -11.07 18.28
N THR A 274 8.14 -11.32 19.44
CA THR A 274 6.81 -11.93 19.44
C THR A 274 5.82 -11.01 18.73
N HIS A 275 4.80 -11.59 18.11
CA HIS A 275 3.71 -10.85 17.46
C HIS A 275 3.13 -9.74 18.35
N TRP A 276 2.94 -10.05 19.64
CA TRP A 276 2.43 -9.08 20.60
C TRP A 276 3.43 -7.97 20.95
N GLN A 277 4.71 -8.30 21.09
CA GLN A 277 5.76 -7.29 21.30
C GLN A 277 5.90 -6.37 20.09
N ALA A 278 5.90 -6.92 18.87
CA ALA A 278 5.95 -6.14 17.63
C ALA A 278 4.72 -5.23 17.49
N PHE A 279 3.53 -5.74 17.81
CA PHE A 279 2.30 -4.95 17.81
C PHE A 279 2.37 -3.81 18.83
N LYS A 280 2.76 -4.10 20.08
CA LYS A 280 2.93 -3.09 21.13
C LYS A 280 3.98 -2.04 20.72
N ALA A 281 5.08 -2.46 20.11
CA ALA A 281 6.11 -1.55 19.62
C ALA A 281 5.61 -0.65 18.47
N ALA A 282 4.73 -1.15 17.60
CA ALA A 282 4.14 -0.38 16.52
C ALA A 282 3.13 0.67 17.03
N VAL A 283 2.23 0.29 17.94
CA VAL A 283 1.20 1.20 18.50
C VAL A 283 1.77 2.22 19.48
N CYS A 284 2.94 1.97 20.05
CA CYS A 284 3.64 2.95 20.90
C CYS A 284 4.57 3.87 20.10
N ASP A 285 4.75 3.63 18.80
CA ASP A 285 5.64 4.44 17.97
C ASP A 285 4.91 5.66 17.42
N TYR A 286 5.27 6.84 17.93
CA TYR A 286 4.70 8.11 17.49
C TYR A 286 4.92 8.39 15.99
N ARG A 287 5.98 7.83 15.38
CA ARG A 287 6.27 7.97 13.94
C ARG A 287 5.13 7.39 13.11
N THR A 288 4.59 6.24 13.53
CA THR A 288 3.46 5.58 12.88
C THR A 288 2.25 6.51 12.81
N PHE A 289 1.97 7.27 13.88
CA PHE A 289 0.82 8.19 13.92
C PHE A 289 0.99 9.40 13.00
N LEU A 290 2.20 9.92 12.84
CA LEU A 290 2.48 11.00 11.89
C LEU A 290 2.22 10.54 10.45
N PHE A 291 2.69 9.34 10.10
CA PHE A 291 2.46 8.75 8.78
C PHE A 291 0.99 8.32 8.58
N MET A 292 0.31 7.85 9.62
CA MET A 292 -1.14 7.57 9.57
C MET A 292 -1.92 8.84 9.24
N LEU A 293 -1.66 9.95 9.95
CA LEU A 293 -2.35 11.22 9.68
C LEU A 293 -2.05 11.73 8.26
N LEU A 294 -0.78 11.71 7.84
CA LEU A 294 -0.39 12.13 6.49
C LEU A 294 -1.10 11.28 5.42
N PHE A 295 -1.15 9.96 5.59
CA PHE A 295 -1.77 9.04 4.65
C PHE A 295 -3.31 9.17 4.64
N VAL A 296 -3.95 9.42 5.78
CA VAL A 296 -5.40 9.69 5.86
C VAL A 296 -5.77 10.94 5.07
N LEU A 297 -4.99 12.02 5.17
CA LEU A 297 -5.26 13.24 4.42
C LEU A 297 -5.13 13.00 2.91
N ASP A 298 -4.10 12.28 2.47
CA ASP A 298 -3.89 11.97 1.06
C ASP A 298 -4.96 11.00 0.50
N VAL A 299 -5.22 9.88 1.19
CA VAL A 299 -6.28 8.94 0.78
C VAL A 299 -7.66 9.61 0.83
N GLY A 300 -7.92 10.45 1.83
CA GLY A 300 -9.13 11.27 1.92
C GLY A 300 -9.30 12.17 0.70
N ALA A 301 -8.24 12.83 0.24
CA ALA A 301 -8.27 13.58 -1.02
C ALA A 301 -8.50 12.67 -2.23
N GLY A 302 -7.91 11.47 -2.24
CA GLY A 302 -8.07 10.45 -3.28
C GLY A 302 -9.47 9.87 -3.46
N THR A 303 -10.38 10.11 -2.51
CA THR A 303 -11.80 9.78 -2.66
C THR A 303 -12.49 10.58 -3.77
N ILE A 304 -11.86 11.65 -4.28
CA ILE A 304 -12.30 12.37 -5.49
C ILE A 304 -12.51 11.43 -6.68
N SER A 305 -11.76 10.31 -6.73
CA SER A 305 -11.87 9.28 -7.76
C SER A 305 -13.30 8.77 -8.00
N TYR A 306 -14.13 8.71 -6.95
CA TYR A 306 -15.53 8.30 -7.05
C TYR A 306 -16.40 9.29 -7.84
N PHE A 307 -15.96 10.54 -7.92
CA PHE A 307 -16.72 11.65 -8.47
C PHE A 307 -16.12 12.19 -9.76
N ILE A 308 -14.96 11.69 -10.22
CA ILE A 308 -14.34 12.13 -11.48
C ILE A 308 -15.32 12.06 -12.66
N PRO A 309 -16.07 10.96 -12.89
CA PRO A 309 -17.06 10.93 -13.97
C PRO A 309 -18.18 11.96 -13.80
N THR A 310 -18.60 12.23 -12.57
CA THR A 310 -19.64 13.23 -12.28
C THR A 310 -19.11 14.65 -12.50
N ILE A 311 -17.86 14.92 -12.13
CA ILE A 311 -17.19 16.19 -12.38
C ILE A 311 -17.03 16.41 -13.89
N THR A 312 -16.65 15.39 -14.67
CA THR A 312 -16.52 15.57 -16.13
C THR A 312 -17.86 15.89 -16.80
N LEU A 313 -18.99 15.37 -16.29
CA LEU A 313 -20.33 15.77 -16.78
C LEU A 313 -20.60 17.27 -16.57
N THR A 314 -20.18 17.86 -15.46
CA THR A 314 -20.37 19.31 -15.22
C THR A 314 -19.48 20.20 -16.08
N LEU A 315 -18.46 19.62 -16.72
CA LEU A 315 -17.60 20.31 -17.70
C LEU A 315 -18.20 20.33 -19.11
N GLY A 316 -19.40 19.75 -19.30
CA GLY A 316 -20.14 19.76 -20.56
C GLY A 316 -19.96 18.50 -21.41
N TYR A 317 -19.18 17.51 -20.95
CA TYR A 317 -19.11 16.20 -21.59
C TYR A 317 -20.40 15.41 -21.34
N LYS A 318 -20.82 14.57 -22.31
CA LYS A 318 -22.08 13.82 -22.23
C LYS A 318 -21.85 12.32 -22.41
N GLY A 319 -22.69 11.52 -21.73
CA GLY A 319 -22.75 10.06 -21.90
C GLY A 319 -21.38 9.39 -21.78
N THR A 320 -21.06 8.53 -22.75
CA THR A 320 -19.80 7.77 -22.82
C THR A 320 -18.56 8.65 -22.95
N THR A 321 -18.69 9.84 -23.56
CA THR A 321 -17.55 10.77 -23.69
C THR A 321 -17.05 11.24 -22.32
N ALA A 322 -17.96 11.48 -21.36
CA ALA A 322 -17.57 11.88 -20.00
C ALA A 322 -16.76 10.80 -19.27
N GLN A 323 -17.04 9.52 -19.55
CA GLN A 323 -16.29 8.38 -19.03
C GLN A 323 -14.91 8.26 -19.70
N TYR A 324 -14.83 8.43 -21.02
CA TYR A 324 -13.54 8.45 -21.72
C TYR A 324 -12.64 9.61 -21.27
N MET A 325 -13.23 10.75 -20.91
CA MET A 325 -12.49 11.88 -20.35
C MET A 325 -11.90 11.62 -18.96
N THR A 326 -12.19 10.49 -18.33
CA THR A 326 -11.47 10.07 -17.10
C THR A 326 -10.12 9.43 -17.41
N VAL A 327 -9.95 8.84 -18.60
CA VAL A 327 -8.71 8.14 -19.00
C VAL A 327 -7.48 9.07 -18.97
N PRO A 328 -7.52 10.29 -19.55
CA PRO A 328 -6.38 11.19 -19.48
C PRO A 328 -5.99 11.58 -18.05
N VAL A 329 -6.96 11.67 -17.13
CA VAL A 329 -6.72 12.00 -15.72
C VAL A 329 -5.84 10.92 -15.07
N TYR A 330 -6.19 9.65 -15.27
CA TYR A 330 -5.42 8.50 -14.74
C TYR A 330 -4.06 8.32 -15.44
N VAL A 331 -3.99 8.56 -16.76
CA VAL A 331 -2.75 8.47 -17.53
C VAL A 331 -1.74 9.52 -17.08
N VAL A 332 -2.16 10.79 -16.97
CA VAL A 332 -1.30 11.89 -16.50
C VAL A 332 -0.80 11.58 -15.09
N ALA A 333 -1.69 11.13 -14.21
CA ALA A 333 -1.28 10.75 -12.86
C ALA A 333 -0.26 9.61 -12.82
N THR A 334 -0.46 8.58 -13.65
CA THR A 334 0.49 7.46 -13.75
C THR A 334 1.87 7.91 -14.22
N VAL A 335 1.93 8.81 -15.21
CA VAL A 335 3.19 9.36 -15.71
C VAL A 335 3.89 10.21 -14.64
N CYS A 336 3.17 11.14 -14.03
CA CYS A 336 3.69 11.99 -12.95
C CYS A 336 4.20 11.18 -11.77
N LEU A 337 3.44 10.16 -11.35
CA LEU A 337 3.79 9.24 -10.27
C LEU A 337 5.15 8.57 -10.53
N ASN A 338 5.33 7.96 -11.71
CA ASN A 338 6.55 7.23 -12.03
C ASN A 338 7.78 8.17 -12.16
N ILE A 339 7.61 9.36 -12.75
CA ILE A 339 8.67 10.36 -12.88
C ILE A 339 9.09 10.87 -11.49
N ALA A 340 8.13 11.24 -10.66
CA ALA A 340 8.39 11.75 -9.31
C ALA A 340 9.03 10.68 -8.42
N ALA A 341 8.60 9.42 -8.54
CA ALA A 341 9.21 8.32 -7.78
C ALA A 341 10.64 8.01 -8.22
N TYR A 342 10.92 8.06 -9.53
CA TYR A 342 12.29 7.95 -10.04
C TYR A 342 13.16 9.11 -9.52
N SER A 343 12.65 10.33 -9.53
CA SER A 343 13.36 11.52 -9.02
C SER A 343 13.59 11.44 -7.51
N ALA A 344 12.58 11.02 -6.74
CA ALA A 344 12.67 10.88 -5.28
C ALA A 344 13.73 9.86 -4.88
N ASP A 345 13.77 8.72 -5.57
CA ASP A 345 14.81 7.70 -5.35
C ASP A 345 16.17 8.16 -5.89
N LYS A 346 16.27 8.93 -6.97
CA LYS A 346 17.56 9.43 -7.45
C LYS A 346 18.18 10.46 -6.50
N LEU A 347 17.35 11.35 -5.96
CA LEU A 347 17.77 12.44 -5.08
C LEU A 347 17.81 12.02 -3.60
N GLN A 348 17.29 10.85 -3.24
CA GLN A 348 17.08 10.40 -1.85
C GLN A 348 16.20 11.34 -1.00
N GLU A 349 15.43 12.23 -1.63
CA GLU A 349 14.71 13.32 -0.97
C GLU A 349 13.20 13.11 -1.00
N ARG A 350 12.67 12.18 -0.19
CA ARG A 350 11.22 11.85 -0.20
C ARG A 350 10.33 12.98 0.30
N ARG A 351 10.79 13.72 1.31
CA ARG A 351 10.07 14.81 1.95
C ARG A 351 9.55 15.83 0.93
N TRP A 352 10.46 16.34 0.09
CA TRP A 352 10.13 17.41 -0.85
C TRP A 352 9.32 16.91 -2.04
N HIS A 353 9.49 15.66 -2.47
CA HIS A 353 8.65 15.09 -3.53
C HIS A 353 7.20 14.89 -3.07
N VAL A 354 6.98 14.37 -1.85
CA VAL A 354 5.64 14.26 -1.26
C VAL A 354 5.03 15.65 -1.05
N THR A 355 5.79 16.56 -0.45
CA THR A 355 5.32 17.94 -0.20
C THR A 355 4.95 18.65 -1.51
N ALA A 356 5.78 18.55 -2.54
CA ALA A 356 5.52 19.17 -3.84
C ALA A 356 4.31 18.56 -4.54
N ALA A 357 4.16 17.23 -4.52
CA ALA A 357 3.00 16.55 -5.13
C ALA A 357 1.69 17.00 -4.46
N LEU A 358 1.65 17.01 -3.13
CA LEU A 358 0.49 17.48 -2.36
C LEU A 358 0.23 18.99 -2.57
N ALA A 359 1.28 19.81 -2.65
CA ALA A 359 1.15 21.25 -2.91
C ALA A 359 0.61 21.54 -4.32
N VAL A 360 1.03 20.79 -5.34
CA VAL A 360 0.48 20.90 -6.70
C VAL A 360 -1.01 20.57 -6.69
N GLY A 361 -1.40 19.48 -6.02
CA GLY A 361 -2.81 19.12 -5.91
C GLY A 361 -3.63 20.13 -5.09
N PHE A 362 -3.05 20.74 -4.06
CA PHE A 362 -3.65 21.81 -3.28
C PHE A 362 -3.94 23.05 -4.14
N ILE A 363 -2.93 23.55 -4.86
CA ILE A 363 -3.06 24.73 -5.73
C ILE A 363 -4.10 24.45 -6.83
N ALA A 364 -4.03 23.29 -7.48
CA ALA A 364 -4.97 22.91 -8.51
C ALA A 364 -6.42 22.82 -7.98
N SER A 365 -6.61 22.33 -6.75
CA SER A 365 -7.92 22.29 -6.09
C SER A 365 -8.46 23.70 -5.80
N ILE A 366 -7.60 24.64 -5.34
CA ILE A 366 -7.99 26.05 -5.15
C ILE A 366 -8.41 26.69 -6.48
N VAL A 367 -7.67 26.43 -7.55
CA VAL A 367 -8.03 26.95 -8.88
C VAL A 367 -9.39 26.41 -9.32
N CYS A 368 -9.72 25.14 -9.04
CA CYS A 368 -11.05 24.59 -9.32
C CYS A 368 -12.18 25.27 -8.52
N VAL A 369 -11.90 25.74 -7.29
CA VAL A 369 -12.85 26.57 -6.51
C VAL A 369 -13.03 27.93 -7.16
N ALA A 370 -11.93 28.61 -7.51
CA ALA A 370 -11.95 30.00 -7.96
C ALA A 370 -12.39 30.17 -9.42
N VAL A 371 -12.06 29.21 -10.29
CA VAL A 371 -12.27 29.30 -11.75
C VAL A 371 -13.34 28.31 -12.18
N THR A 372 -14.33 28.80 -12.94
CA THR A 372 -15.46 28.00 -13.44
C THR A 372 -15.31 27.52 -14.88
N HIS A 373 -14.28 27.99 -15.61
CA HIS A 373 -14.08 27.63 -17.01
C HIS A 373 -13.80 26.12 -17.19
N PRO A 374 -14.58 25.40 -18.03
CA PRO A 374 -14.52 23.92 -18.10
C PRO A 374 -13.15 23.36 -18.45
N VAL A 375 -12.45 23.96 -19.42
CA VAL A 375 -11.12 23.51 -19.85
C VAL A 375 -10.08 23.66 -18.74
N VAL A 376 -10.16 24.74 -17.96
CA VAL A 376 -9.23 25.00 -16.85
C VAL A 376 -9.47 23.99 -15.74
N ARG A 377 -10.74 23.76 -15.37
CA ARG A 377 -11.11 22.76 -14.38
C ARG A 377 -10.70 21.35 -14.78
N TYR A 378 -10.82 21.00 -16.06
CA TYR A 378 -10.36 19.71 -16.56
C TYR A 378 -8.84 19.56 -16.42
N ALA A 379 -8.07 20.56 -16.84
CA ALA A 379 -6.62 20.54 -16.71
C ALA A 379 -6.17 20.47 -15.24
N MET A 380 -6.80 21.25 -14.37
CA MET A 380 -6.53 21.22 -12.92
C MET A 380 -6.92 19.89 -12.29
N LEU A 381 -8.02 19.26 -12.73
CA LEU A 381 -8.40 17.91 -12.29
C LEU A 381 -7.29 16.89 -12.58
N CYS A 382 -6.62 16.97 -13.74
CA CYS A 382 -5.44 16.14 -14.03
C CYS A 382 -4.29 16.38 -13.04
N PHE A 383 -4.03 17.63 -12.66
CA PHE A 383 -2.99 17.96 -11.68
C PHE A 383 -3.35 17.55 -10.25
N VAL A 384 -4.62 17.65 -9.85
CA VAL A 384 -5.11 17.17 -8.55
C VAL A 384 -4.90 15.66 -8.43
N ALA A 385 -5.37 14.93 -9.45
CA ALA A 385 -5.15 13.50 -9.60
C ALA A 385 -3.67 13.13 -9.54
N ALA A 386 -2.83 13.81 -10.33
CA ALA A 386 -1.39 13.58 -10.33
C ALA A 386 -0.76 13.81 -8.96
N GLY A 387 -1.13 14.88 -8.26
CA GLY A 387 -0.63 15.17 -6.91
C GLY A 387 -0.95 14.07 -5.90
N ILE A 388 -2.22 13.67 -5.82
CA ILE A 388 -2.70 12.61 -4.92
C ILE A 388 -1.98 11.28 -5.21
N TRP A 389 -2.11 10.78 -6.43
CA TRP A 389 -1.63 9.43 -6.75
C TRP A 389 -0.12 9.33 -6.82
N THR A 390 0.60 10.46 -6.96
CA THR A 390 2.05 10.52 -6.78
C THR A 390 2.46 10.41 -5.32
N ALA A 391 1.74 11.09 -4.42
CA ALA A 391 2.08 11.15 -3.01
C ALA A 391 1.85 9.79 -2.30
N LEU A 392 0.77 9.08 -2.61
CA LEU A 392 0.38 7.84 -1.93
C LEU A 392 1.50 6.78 -1.82
N PRO A 393 2.08 6.25 -2.92
CA PRO A 393 3.15 5.26 -2.83
C PRO A 393 4.45 5.84 -2.27
N LEU A 394 4.71 7.14 -2.44
CA LEU A 394 5.88 7.80 -1.84
C LEU A 394 5.77 7.89 -0.32
N ILE A 395 4.58 8.16 0.23
CA ILE A 395 4.33 8.15 1.68
C ILE A 395 4.55 6.75 2.25
N LEU A 396 4.09 5.70 1.56
CA LEU A 396 4.28 4.30 1.99
C LEU A 396 5.76 3.90 1.92
N ALA A 397 6.48 4.29 0.86
CA ALA A 397 7.91 4.07 0.74
C ALA A 397 8.71 4.86 1.80
N TRP A 398 8.23 6.05 2.16
CA TRP A 398 8.84 6.85 3.22
C TRP A 398 8.61 6.23 4.60
N THR A 399 7.40 5.74 4.87
CA THR A 399 7.06 5.00 6.09
C THR A 399 7.97 3.78 6.28
N SER A 400 8.17 2.98 5.23
CA SER A 400 9.00 1.77 5.30
C SER A 400 10.49 2.07 5.51
N GLY A 401 10.97 3.23 5.04
CA GLY A 401 12.33 3.71 5.27
C GLY A 401 12.56 4.26 6.68
N ILE A 402 11.58 4.97 7.26
CA ILE A 402 11.68 5.53 8.62
C ILE A 402 11.50 4.44 9.68
N ILE A 403 10.60 3.48 9.44
CA ILE A 403 10.37 2.33 10.31
C ILE A 403 11.10 1.15 9.69
N ASN A 404 12.43 1.23 9.64
CA ASN A 404 13.28 0.23 9.00
C ASN A 404 13.48 -1.05 9.83
N MET A 405 13.30 -0.98 11.16
CA MET A 405 13.53 -2.10 12.08
C MET A 405 12.56 -2.10 13.26
N PRO A 406 12.28 -3.27 13.87
CA PRO A 406 12.47 -4.62 13.34
C PRO A 406 11.47 -4.94 12.21
N ALA A 407 11.75 -5.96 11.39
CA ALA A 407 10.93 -6.27 10.22
C ALA A 407 9.44 -6.52 10.54
N GLU A 408 9.13 -7.16 11.67
CA GLU A 408 7.77 -7.40 12.15
C GLU A 408 7.07 -6.10 12.54
N LYS A 409 7.79 -5.16 13.18
CA LYS A 409 7.26 -3.84 13.52
C LYS A 409 6.95 -3.05 12.25
N ARG A 410 7.88 -3.06 11.28
CA ARG A 410 7.69 -2.43 9.96
C ARG A 410 6.45 -2.95 9.25
N ALA A 411 6.25 -4.27 9.23
CA ALA A 411 5.07 -4.90 8.65
C ALA A 411 3.77 -4.39 9.31
N ILE A 412 3.72 -4.38 10.64
CA ILE A 412 2.54 -3.90 11.37
C ILE A 412 2.30 -2.40 11.13
N CYS A 413 3.35 -1.57 11.14
CA CYS A 413 3.22 -0.13 10.92
C CYS A 413 2.70 0.18 9.51
N LEU A 414 3.20 -0.50 8.47
CA LEU A 414 2.70 -0.34 7.10
C LEU A 414 1.22 -0.74 6.98
N ALA A 415 0.84 -1.85 7.62
CA ALA A 415 -0.56 -2.29 7.68
C ALA A 415 -1.44 -1.27 8.43
N MET A 416 -0.99 -0.72 9.55
CA MET A 416 -1.74 0.31 10.29
C MET A 416 -1.92 1.60 9.47
N VAL A 417 -0.86 2.07 8.82
CA VAL A 417 -0.92 3.27 7.96
C VAL A 417 -1.92 3.07 6.84
N ASN A 418 -1.86 1.93 6.14
CA ASN A 418 -2.80 1.66 5.06
C ASN A 418 -4.24 1.42 5.55
N ALA A 419 -4.44 0.67 6.64
CA ALA A 419 -5.77 0.41 7.22
C ALA A 419 -6.49 1.71 7.60
N VAL A 420 -5.82 2.58 8.37
CA VAL A 420 -6.40 3.83 8.83
C VAL A 420 -6.62 4.79 7.65
N GLY A 421 -5.73 4.81 6.66
CA GLY A 421 -5.95 5.54 5.40
C GLY A 421 -7.24 5.14 4.69
N ASN A 422 -7.50 3.83 4.58
CA ASN A 422 -8.67 3.29 3.90
C ASN A 422 -10.01 3.61 4.60
N LEU A 423 -10.02 3.97 5.89
CA LEU A 423 -11.21 4.52 6.56
C LEU A 423 -11.77 5.76 5.85
N SER A 424 -10.92 6.47 5.12
CA SER A 424 -11.31 7.63 4.35
C SER A 424 -12.35 7.33 3.27
N SER A 425 -12.39 6.09 2.78
CA SER A 425 -13.41 5.63 1.83
C SER A 425 -14.84 5.68 2.42
N VAL A 426 -14.98 5.57 3.75
CA VAL A 426 -16.29 5.57 4.43
C VAL A 426 -16.93 6.95 4.41
N TYR A 427 -16.16 8.00 4.72
CA TYR A 427 -16.67 9.38 4.72
C TYR A 427 -16.48 10.09 3.36
N GLY A 428 -15.55 9.62 2.52
CA GLY A 428 -15.27 10.17 1.18
C GLY A 428 -16.48 10.27 0.27
N SER A 429 -17.38 9.29 0.38
CA SER A 429 -18.66 9.26 -0.34
C SER A 429 -19.57 10.46 -0.08
N ARG A 430 -19.34 11.24 0.99
CA ARG A 430 -20.15 12.40 1.38
C ARG A 430 -19.49 13.74 1.04
N ILE A 431 -18.27 13.76 0.49
CA ILE A 431 -17.49 14.98 0.27
C ILE A 431 -18.03 15.81 -0.93
N TRP A 432 -18.77 15.19 -1.86
CA TRP A 432 -19.24 15.82 -3.10
C TRP A 432 -20.76 15.78 -3.23
N PRO A 433 -21.52 16.51 -2.38
CA PRO A 433 -22.97 16.47 -2.42
C PRO A 433 -23.51 17.14 -3.70
N SER A 434 -24.54 16.53 -4.28
CA SER A 434 -25.24 17.04 -5.48
C SER A 434 -25.85 18.42 -5.28
N THR A 435 -26.15 18.82 -4.04
CA THR A 435 -26.64 20.16 -3.69
C THR A 435 -25.66 21.27 -4.05
N THR A 436 -24.38 20.96 -4.18
CA THR A 436 -23.34 21.92 -4.58
C THR A 436 -22.99 21.86 -6.07
N ALA A 437 -23.67 21.00 -6.84
CA ALA A 437 -23.52 20.96 -8.30
C ALA A 437 -24.01 22.26 -8.94
N PRO A 438 -23.47 22.66 -10.11
CA PRO A 438 -22.39 22.01 -10.87
C PRO A 438 -20.98 22.37 -10.38
N HIS A 439 -20.87 23.28 -9.40
CA HIS A 439 -19.58 23.86 -9.03
C HIS A 439 -18.78 23.03 -8.03
N TYR A 440 -19.45 22.21 -7.21
CA TYR A 440 -18.87 21.34 -6.18
C TYR A 440 -17.86 22.04 -5.28
N THR A 441 -18.13 23.28 -4.89
CA THR A 441 -17.21 24.12 -4.11
C THR A 441 -16.80 23.48 -2.80
N LEU A 442 -17.72 22.79 -2.11
CA LEU A 442 -17.41 22.06 -0.87
C LEU A 442 -16.40 20.94 -1.12
N GLY A 443 -16.61 20.12 -2.16
CA GLY A 443 -15.73 19.00 -2.48
C GLY A 443 -14.31 19.48 -2.78
N TRP A 444 -14.18 20.49 -3.65
CA TRP A 444 -12.90 21.11 -3.95
C TRP A 444 -12.23 21.75 -2.73
N ALA A 445 -12.99 22.41 -1.85
CA ALA A 445 -12.45 23.02 -0.64
C ALA A 445 -11.93 21.98 0.36
N VAL A 446 -12.66 20.86 0.56
CA VAL A 446 -12.22 19.77 1.42
C VAL A 446 -10.99 19.08 0.84
N THR A 447 -10.98 18.78 -0.46
CA THR A 447 -9.80 18.23 -1.13
C THR A 447 -8.59 19.16 -1.02
N ALA A 448 -8.78 20.47 -1.19
CA ALA A 448 -7.71 21.45 -0.95
C ALA A 448 -7.23 21.42 0.51
N ALA A 449 -8.14 21.41 1.49
CA ALA A 449 -7.77 21.37 2.91
C ALA A 449 -6.93 20.12 3.25
N PHE A 450 -7.32 18.95 2.72
CA PHE A 450 -6.58 17.71 2.92
C PHE A 450 -5.20 17.74 2.27
N LEU A 451 -5.10 18.16 1.01
CA LEU A 451 -3.83 18.23 0.29
C LEU A 451 -2.89 19.29 0.88
N GLY A 452 -3.41 20.47 1.22
CA GLY A 452 -2.65 21.53 1.87
C GLY A 452 -2.17 21.13 3.26
N GLY A 453 -3.06 20.54 4.08
CA GLY A 453 -2.71 20.01 5.40
C GLY A 453 -1.66 18.89 5.30
N GLY A 454 -1.81 17.98 4.34
CA GLY A 454 -0.85 16.92 4.05
C GLY A 454 0.51 17.47 3.62
N ALA A 455 0.55 18.51 2.76
CA ALA A 455 1.79 19.15 2.35
C ALA A 455 2.53 19.79 3.53
N VAL A 456 1.80 20.48 4.42
CA VAL A 456 2.38 21.06 5.65
C VAL A 456 2.92 19.97 6.56
N ILE A 457 2.16 18.90 6.81
CA ILE A 457 2.59 17.78 7.65
C ILE A 457 3.82 17.09 7.04
N ALA A 458 3.81 16.78 5.75
CA ALA A 458 4.95 16.19 5.05
C ALA A 458 6.22 17.06 5.17
N ALA A 459 6.07 18.38 5.07
CA ALA A 459 7.17 19.30 5.28
C ALA A 459 7.67 19.31 6.73
N LEU A 460 6.79 19.13 7.72
CA LEU A 460 7.13 19.23 9.15
C LEU A 460 7.62 17.92 9.77
N ILE A 461 7.27 16.74 9.22
CA ILE A 461 7.64 15.44 9.81
C ILE A 461 9.13 15.37 10.20
N PRO A 462 10.11 15.67 9.33
CA PRO A 462 11.53 15.57 9.72
C PRO A 462 11.92 16.50 10.88
N VAL A 463 11.30 17.68 10.96
CA VAL A 463 11.55 18.64 12.05
C VAL A 463 10.99 18.09 13.37
N VAL A 464 9.78 17.54 13.32
CA VAL A 464 9.14 16.90 14.49
C VAL A 464 9.94 15.68 14.95
N LEU A 465 10.41 14.85 14.01
CA LEU A 465 11.23 13.67 14.33
C LEU A 465 12.58 14.04 14.96
N LYS A 466 13.18 15.18 14.57
CA LYS A 466 14.42 15.70 15.20
C LYS A 466 14.17 16.27 16.60
N ALA A 467 12.99 16.83 16.85
CA ALA A 467 12.66 17.46 18.13
C ALA A 467 12.20 16.46 19.21
N ILE A 468 11.60 15.34 18.81
CA ILE A 468 11.12 14.31 19.74
C ILE A 468 12.26 13.32 20.01
N PRO A 469 12.60 13.03 21.28
CA PRO A 469 13.60 12.03 21.60
C PRO A 469 13.27 10.72 20.91
N HIS A 470 14.26 10.11 20.26
CA HIS A 470 14.07 8.82 19.63
C HIS A 470 13.87 7.76 20.70
N TYR A 471 12.61 7.46 21.03
CA TYR A 471 12.29 6.37 21.94
C TYR A 471 12.46 5.06 21.21
N VAL A 472 13.70 4.56 21.25
CA VAL A 472 14.03 3.18 20.92
C VAL A 472 13.22 2.32 21.90
N THR A 473 12.21 1.61 21.39
CA THR A 473 11.43 0.66 22.20
C THR A 473 12.38 -0.35 22.83
N ARG A 474 12.05 -0.92 23.99
CA ARG A 474 12.91 -1.93 24.65
C ARG A 474 13.33 -3.05 23.68
N ALA A 475 12.40 -3.43 22.81
CA ALA A 475 12.61 -4.34 21.68
C ALA A 475 13.66 -3.86 20.67
N GLU A 476 13.60 -2.60 20.24
CA GLU A 476 14.60 -2.00 19.35
C GLU A 476 15.96 -1.84 20.05
N ARG A 477 16.00 -1.54 21.36
CA ARG A 477 17.25 -1.42 22.14
C ARG A 477 17.93 -2.77 22.30
N GLU A 478 17.18 -3.78 22.73
CA GLU A 478 17.70 -5.15 22.86
C GLU A 478 18.21 -5.68 21.50
N LEU A 479 17.59 -5.31 20.38
CA LEU A 479 18.06 -5.67 19.05
C LEU A 479 19.30 -4.85 18.62
N GLN A 480 19.35 -3.57 18.95
CA GLN A 480 20.46 -2.68 18.61
C GLN A 480 21.72 -3.00 19.43
N GLU A 481 21.58 -3.26 20.72
CA GLU A 481 22.67 -3.74 21.59
C GLU A 481 23.24 -5.08 21.11
N ARG A 482 22.39 -5.97 20.57
CA ARG A 482 22.84 -7.22 19.91
C ARG A 482 23.61 -6.97 18.63
N LYS A 483 23.24 -5.96 17.84
CA LYS A 483 23.95 -5.56 16.61
C LYS A 483 25.30 -4.91 16.90
N GLU A 484 25.35 -4.05 17.90
CA GLU A 484 26.60 -3.47 18.41
C GLU A 484 27.52 -4.57 18.92
N ALA A 485 26.98 -5.60 19.58
CA ALA A 485 27.74 -6.78 19.99
C ALA A 485 28.23 -7.65 18.80
N ALA A 486 27.53 -7.62 17.66
CA ALA A 486 27.90 -8.29 16.41
C ALA A 486 28.82 -7.44 15.50
N GLY A 487 29.24 -6.25 15.94
CA GLY A 487 30.10 -5.36 15.14
C GLY A 487 29.39 -4.65 13.99
N ILE A 488 28.05 -4.71 13.93
CA ILE A 488 27.24 -3.99 12.95
C ILE A 488 27.02 -2.58 13.52
N GLN A 489 27.99 -1.69 13.30
CA GLN A 489 27.78 -0.27 13.56
C GLN A 489 26.69 0.22 12.61
N ALA A 490 25.55 0.62 13.17
CA ALA A 490 24.62 1.45 12.44
C ALA A 490 25.39 2.73 12.06
N GLN A 491 25.56 2.99 10.77
CA GLN A 491 25.74 4.36 10.32
C GLN A 491 24.48 5.10 10.77
N THR A 492 24.57 5.74 11.94
CA THR A 492 23.61 6.72 12.39
C THR A 492 23.78 7.90 11.44
N ASP A 493 23.02 7.86 10.35
CA ASP A 493 22.92 8.96 9.42
C ASP A 493 22.28 10.15 10.14
N GLU A 494 23.12 11.15 10.41
CA GLU A 494 22.69 12.54 10.38
C GLU A 494 22.11 12.83 8.98
N ALA A 495 20.78 12.72 8.81
CA ALA A 495 20.05 13.30 7.68
C ALA A 495 18.60 13.66 8.07
#